data_AF-A0A6N8YA36-F1
#
_entry.id   AF-A0A6N8YA36-F1
#
_cell.length_a   1.000
_cell.length_b   1.000
_cell.length_c   1.000
_cell.angle_alpha   90.00
_cell.angle_beta   90.00
_cell.angle_gamma   90.00
#
_symmetry.space_group_name_H-M   'P 1'
#
loop_
_entity.id
_entity.type
_entity.pdbx_description
1 polymer ?
#
loop_
_entity_poly.entity_id
_entity_poly.type
_entity_poly.pdbx_seq_one_letter_code
_entity_poly.pdbx_strand_id
1 'polypeptide(L)'
;MLAADDRATFHADGFVTVDSLIDASLVDPLKERFERLFRGDFETGTAPDEVNWLQGSSDPTLTRQICNGWKADRLIAAVVLDAGLGEAVARLAGWPGARIVQDNVIWKPPGARSLGFHRDNAYLAWYTPTE
;
A
#
# COMPACT_ATOMS: atom_id res chain seq x y z
N MET A 1 -13.92 10.98 -1.90
CA MET A 1 -13.40 12.00 -2.85
C MET A 1 -12.74 13.11 -2.03
N LEU A 2 -11.58 13.66 -2.45
CA LEU A 2 -10.96 14.75 -1.67
C LEU A 2 -11.84 16.01 -1.69
N ALA A 3 -11.92 16.68 -0.54
CA ALA A 3 -12.53 17.98 -0.38
C ALA A 3 -11.63 19.10 -0.91
N ALA A 4 -12.18 20.31 -1.03
CA ALA A 4 -11.46 21.46 -1.57
C ALA A 4 -10.23 21.85 -0.73
N ASP A 5 -10.33 21.74 0.60
CA ASP A 5 -9.27 22.16 1.52
C ASP A 5 -8.22 21.07 1.81
N ASP A 6 -8.44 19.83 1.35
CA ASP A 6 -7.57 18.68 1.64
C ASP A 6 -6.12 18.91 1.23
N ARG A 7 -5.88 19.68 0.15
CA ARG A 7 -4.53 20.03 -0.29
C ARG A 7 -3.84 20.98 0.71
N ALA A 8 -4.57 21.95 1.25
CA ALA A 8 -4.01 22.87 2.24
C ALA A 8 -3.67 22.14 3.54
N THR A 9 -4.57 21.27 4.02
CA THR A 9 -4.33 20.38 5.16
C THR A 9 -3.13 19.47 4.93
N PHE A 10 -3.05 18.81 3.76
CA PHE A 10 -1.92 17.96 3.42
C PHE A 10 -0.58 18.71 3.43
N HIS A 11 -0.54 19.94 2.90
CA HIS A 11 0.68 20.76 2.94
C HIS A 11 1.05 21.24 4.34
N ALA A 12 0.08 21.51 5.21
CA ALA A 12 0.32 21.97 6.57
C ALA A 12 0.73 20.83 7.52
N ASP A 13 0.05 19.68 7.42
CA ASP A 13 0.12 18.60 8.41
C ASP A 13 0.88 17.37 7.91
N GLY A 14 1.12 17.27 6.59
CA GLY A 14 1.79 16.14 5.96
C GLY A 14 0.88 14.93 5.67
N PHE A 15 -0.42 15.01 5.98
CA PHE A 15 -1.41 13.97 5.69
C PHE A 15 -2.82 14.54 5.55
N VAL A 16 -3.74 13.73 5.00
CA VAL A 16 -5.19 14.00 4.99
C VAL A 16 -5.96 12.68 5.14
N THR A 17 -7.13 12.72 5.79
CA THR A 17 -8.01 11.56 5.95
C THR A 17 -9.16 11.62 4.95
N VAL A 18 -9.39 10.51 4.24
CA VAL A 18 -10.48 10.39 3.26
C VAL A 18 -11.36 9.21 3.64
N ASP A 19 -12.62 9.48 3.94
CA ASP A 19 -13.59 8.45 4.23
C ASP A 19 -13.93 7.65 2.97
N SER A 20 -14.07 6.32 3.15
CA SER A 20 -14.48 5.39 2.09
C SER A 20 -13.66 5.54 0.80
N LEU A 21 -12.33 5.50 0.92
CA LEU A 21 -11.42 5.60 -0.21
C LEU A 21 -11.64 4.50 -1.26
N ILE A 22 -12.04 3.31 -0.80
CA ILE A 22 -12.43 2.18 -1.64
C ILE A 22 -13.89 1.81 -1.37
N ASP A 23 -14.53 1.16 -2.34
CA ASP A 23 -15.86 0.60 -2.15
C ASP A 23 -15.84 -0.44 -1.01
N ALA A 24 -16.81 -0.35 -0.09
CA ALA A 24 -16.95 -1.28 1.02
C ALA A 24 -17.11 -2.73 0.55
N SER A 25 -17.67 -2.97 -0.64
CA SER A 25 -17.81 -4.31 -1.22
C SER A 25 -16.47 -4.97 -1.54
N LEU A 26 -15.37 -4.19 -1.64
CA LEU A 26 -14.03 -4.70 -1.92
C LEU A 26 -13.32 -5.20 -0.65
N VAL A 27 -13.79 -4.81 0.54
CA VAL A 27 -13.09 -5.08 1.80
C VAL A 27 -12.90 -6.57 2.06
N ASP A 28 -13.97 -7.37 1.96
CA ASP A 28 -13.88 -8.81 2.23
C ASP A 28 -13.11 -9.58 1.14
N PRO A 29 -13.32 -9.30 -0.17
CA PRO A 29 -12.46 -9.81 -1.22
C PRO A 29 -10.97 -9.49 -1.00
N LEU A 30 -10.62 -8.26 -0.62
CA LEU A 30 -9.23 -7.87 -0.37
C LEU A 30 -8.61 -8.60 0.82
N LYS A 31 -9.37 -8.82 1.91
CA LYS A 31 -8.90 -9.65 3.04
C LYS A 31 -8.56 -11.07 2.60
N GLU A 32 -9.40 -11.66 1.76
CA GLU A 32 -9.15 -12.99 1.20
C GLU A 32 -7.89 -13.01 0.32
N ARG A 33 -7.64 -11.95 -0.46
CA ARG A 33 -6.38 -11.82 -1.23
C ARG A 33 -5.15 -11.67 -0.35
N PHE A 34 -5.24 -10.95 0.75
CA PHE A 34 -4.14 -10.89 1.72
C PHE A 34 -3.79 -12.29 2.24
N GLU A 35 -4.79 -13.11 2.60
CA GLU A 35 -4.52 -14.48 3.04
C GLU A 35 -3.82 -15.32 1.99
N ARG A 36 -4.24 -15.25 0.72
CA ARG A 36 -3.61 -15.98 -0.39
C ARG A 36 -2.18 -15.54 -0.63
N LEU A 37 -1.94 -14.23 -0.70
CA LEU A 37 -0.60 -13.67 -0.91
C LEU A 37 0.37 -14.13 0.19
N PHE A 38 -0.04 -14.11 1.47
CA PHE A 38 0.80 -14.57 2.58
C PHE A 38 0.90 -16.11 2.71
N ARG A 39 0.16 -16.87 1.90
CA ARG A 39 0.40 -18.31 1.66
C ARG A 39 1.35 -18.58 0.49
N GLY A 40 1.75 -17.55 -0.24
CA GLY A 40 2.51 -17.68 -1.48
C GLY A 40 1.66 -18.05 -2.70
N ASP A 41 0.33 -17.92 -2.62
CA ASP A 41 -0.58 -18.11 -3.74
C ASP A 41 -0.73 -16.79 -4.51
N PHE A 42 0.01 -16.69 -5.61
CA PHE A 42 0.03 -15.52 -6.48
C PHE A 42 -0.84 -15.78 -7.72
N GLU A 43 -2.01 -15.13 -7.79
CA GLU A 43 -3.01 -15.31 -8.85
C GLU A 43 -2.44 -15.07 -10.27
N THR A 44 -1.50 -14.14 -10.41
CA THR A 44 -0.87 -13.83 -11.70
C THR A 44 0.25 -14.79 -12.08
N GLY A 45 0.67 -15.67 -11.17
CA GLY A 45 1.90 -16.47 -11.29
C GLY A 45 3.19 -15.64 -11.15
N THR A 46 3.09 -14.33 -10.92
CA THR A 46 4.24 -13.44 -10.73
C THR A 46 4.43 -13.19 -9.25
N ALA A 47 5.64 -13.43 -8.73
CA ALA A 47 5.96 -13.11 -7.35
C ALA A 47 6.04 -11.59 -7.13
N PRO A 48 5.65 -11.09 -5.94
CA PRO A 48 5.99 -9.74 -5.52
C PRO A 48 7.50 -9.55 -5.41
N ASP A 49 7.94 -8.30 -5.29
CA ASP A 49 9.37 -7.98 -5.23
C ASP A 49 9.99 -8.37 -3.88
N GLU A 50 9.20 -8.32 -2.81
CA GLU A 50 9.61 -8.76 -1.48
C GLU A 50 8.45 -9.42 -0.75
N VAL A 51 8.74 -10.52 -0.05
CA VAL A 51 7.81 -11.19 0.86
C VAL A 51 8.57 -11.46 2.17
N ASN A 52 8.27 -10.69 3.22
CA ASN A 52 9.01 -10.80 4.49
C ASN A 52 8.43 -11.89 5.43
N TRP A 53 7.23 -12.39 5.12
CA TRP A 53 6.50 -13.32 5.95
C TRP A 53 5.71 -14.33 5.11
N LEU A 54 5.79 -15.61 5.45
CA LEU A 54 5.07 -16.69 4.80
C LEU A 54 4.41 -17.62 5.81
N GLN A 55 3.15 -18.00 5.55
CA GLN A 55 2.40 -18.88 6.44
C GLN A 55 3.08 -20.24 6.60
N GLY A 56 3.24 -20.67 7.86
CA GLY A 56 3.88 -21.95 8.20
C GLY A 56 5.40 -21.93 8.24
N SER A 57 6.04 -20.83 7.81
CA SER A 57 7.51 -20.68 7.82
C SER A 57 8.00 -19.54 8.70
N SER A 58 7.29 -18.43 8.75
CA SER A 58 7.72 -17.22 9.48
C SER A 58 7.15 -17.15 10.90
N ASP A 59 7.83 -16.40 11.78
CA ASP A 59 7.38 -16.16 13.16
C ASP A 59 5.99 -15.47 13.15
N PRO A 60 4.94 -16.07 13.74
CA PRO A 60 3.59 -15.51 13.72
C PRO A 60 3.43 -14.22 14.52
N THR A 61 4.41 -13.83 15.34
CA THR A 61 4.42 -12.59 16.13
C THR A 61 4.90 -11.36 15.36
N LEU A 62 5.37 -11.55 14.12
CA LEU A 62 5.85 -10.47 13.27
C LEU A 62 4.71 -9.83 12.47
N THR A 63 4.86 -8.54 12.19
CA THR A 63 4.04 -7.86 11.17
C THR A 63 4.42 -8.40 9.80
N ARG A 64 3.41 -8.68 8.97
CA ARG A 64 3.57 -9.28 7.65
C ARG A 64 3.57 -8.19 6.61
N GLN A 65 4.47 -8.27 5.65
CA GLN A 65 4.62 -7.31 4.57
C GLN A 65 4.99 -8.00 3.27
N ILE A 66 4.39 -7.49 2.20
CA ILE A 66 4.78 -7.75 0.82
C ILE A 66 5.02 -6.40 0.13
N CYS A 67 6.07 -6.32 -0.67
CA CYS A 67 6.34 -5.17 -1.55
C CYS A 67 5.92 -5.51 -2.97
N ASN A 68 5.17 -4.61 -3.60
CA ASN A 68 4.64 -4.77 -4.96
C ASN A 68 3.66 -5.94 -5.12
N GLY A 69 2.70 -6.05 -4.19
CA GLY A 69 1.61 -7.02 -4.24
C GLY A 69 0.71 -6.86 -5.47
N TRP A 70 0.65 -5.66 -6.06
CA TRP A 70 -0.07 -5.40 -7.32
C TRP A 70 0.40 -6.28 -8.49
N LYS A 71 1.65 -6.76 -8.46
CA LYS A 71 2.17 -7.67 -9.49
C LYS A 71 1.60 -9.08 -9.35
N ALA A 72 1.23 -9.50 -8.14
CA ALA A 72 0.88 -10.86 -7.79
C ALA A 72 -0.62 -11.15 -7.81
N ASP A 73 -1.47 -10.12 -7.68
CA ASP A 73 -2.93 -10.27 -7.63
C ASP A 73 -3.66 -9.14 -8.39
N ARG A 74 -4.62 -9.50 -9.23
CA ARG A 74 -5.33 -8.56 -10.12
C ARG A 74 -6.31 -7.65 -9.38
N LEU A 75 -6.87 -8.11 -8.26
CA LEU A 75 -7.75 -7.28 -7.44
C LEU A 75 -6.95 -6.22 -6.68
N ILE A 76 -5.79 -6.60 -6.13
CA ILE A 76 -4.85 -5.63 -5.54
C ILE A 76 -4.41 -4.62 -6.60
N ALA A 77 -4.04 -5.09 -7.79
CA ALA A 77 -3.68 -4.21 -8.90
C ALA A 77 -4.80 -3.24 -9.27
N ALA A 78 -6.05 -3.69 -9.35
CA ALA A 78 -7.18 -2.86 -9.71
C ALA A 78 -7.42 -1.71 -8.71
N VAL A 79 -7.19 -1.95 -7.41
CA VAL A 79 -7.32 -0.91 -6.37
C VAL A 79 -6.14 0.07 -6.43
N VAL A 80 -4.93 -0.46 -6.50
CA VAL A 80 -3.70 0.34 -6.43
C VAL A 80 -3.49 1.20 -7.68
N LEU A 81 -3.89 0.69 -8.85
CA LEU A 81 -3.79 1.36 -10.14
C LEU A 81 -5.05 2.14 -10.53
N ASP A 82 -5.99 2.32 -9.59
CA ASP A 82 -7.22 3.08 -9.84
C ASP A 82 -6.89 4.52 -10.27
N ALA A 83 -7.54 4.96 -11.35
CA ALA A 83 -7.28 6.27 -11.93
C ALA A 83 -7.72 7.41 -11.00
N GLY A 84 -8.79 7.22 -10.24
CA GLY A 84 -9.28 8.19 -9.26
C GLY A 84 -8.30 8.35 -8.09
N LEU A 85 -7.71 7.25 -7.61
CA LEU A 85 -6.64 7.28 -6.63
C LEU A 85 -5.41 8.04 -7.17
N GLY A 86 -5.00 7.75 -8.40
CA GLY A 86 -3.90 8.45 -9.06
C GLY A 86 -4.14 9.96 -9.22
N GLU A 87 -5.35 10.36 -9.62
CA GLU A 87 -5.75 11.77 -9.70
C GLU A 87 -5.74 12.45 -8.33
N ALA A 88 -6.26 11.78 -7.30
CA ALA A 88 -6.28 12.29 -5.94
C ALA A 88 -4.85 12.56 -5.43
N VAL A 89 -3.93 11.61 -5.59
CA VAL A 89 -2.52 11.77 -5.21
C VAL A 89 -1.87 12.91 -5.99
N ALA A 90 -2.06 12.96 -7.31
CA ALA A 90 -1.50 14.01 -8.14
C ALA A 90 -1.99 15.41 -7.71
N ARG A 91 -3.28 15.53 -7.38
CA ARG A 91 -3.88 16.78 -6.91
C ARG A 91 -3.29 17.24 -5.58
N LEU A 92 -3.12 16.34 -4.61
CA LEU A 92 -2.51 16.68 -3.31
C LEU A 92 -1.05 17.13 -3.49
N ALA A 93 -0.29 16.44 -4.34
CA ALA A 93 1.11 16.74 -4.60
C ALA A 93 1.34 17.95 -5.53
N GLY A 94 0.29 18.43 -6.21
CA GLY A 94 0.41 19.47 -7.24
C GLY A 94 1.14 18.99 -8.51
N TRP A 95 1.06 17.69 -8.80
CA TRP A 95 1.69 17.07 -9.96
C TRP A 95 0.73 16.99 -11.16
N PRO A 96 1.24 16.97 -12.40
CA PRO A 96 0.42 16.79 -13.59
C PRO A 96 -0.17 15.36 -13.71
N GLY A 97 0.32 14.42 -12.91
CA GLY A 97 -0.14 13.04 -12.83
C GLY A 97 0.72 12.24 -11.86
N ALA A 98 0.23 11.07 -11.45
CA ALA A 98 0.93 10.15 -10.57
C ALA A 98 1.10 8.79 -11.24
N ARG A 99 2.17 8.07 -10.88
CA ARG A 99 2.40 6.67 -11.24
C ARG A 99 2.78 5.92 -9.97
N ILE A 100 2.40 4.65 -9.89
CA ILE A 100 2.88 3.80 -8.81
C ILE A 100 4.40 3.66 -8.88
N VAL A 101 5.05 3.81 -7.74
CA VAL A 101 6.43 3.38 -7.50
C VAL A 101 6.42 2.04 -6.76
N GLN A 102 5.66 1.96 -5.68
CA GLN A 102 5.51 0.77 -4.86
C GLN A 102 4.14 0.70 -4.18
N ASP A 103 3.62 -0.50 -3.95
CA ASP A 103 2.58 -0.77 -2.95
C ASP A 103 3.11 -1.68 -1.84
N ASN A 104 2.50 -1.59 -0.66
CA ASN A 104 2.74 -2.53 0.42
C ASN A 104 1.44 -3.14 0.92
N VAL A 105 1.38 -4.47 0.86
CA VAL A 105 0.35 -5.27 1.53
C VAL A 105 0.86 -5.53 2.94
N ILE A 106 0.30 -4.83 3.92
CA ILE A 106 0.72 -4.91 5.34
C ILE A 106 -0.39 -5.53 6.16
N TRP A 107 -0.07 -6.60 6.89
CA TRP A 107 -0.99 -7.25 7.82
C TRP A 107 -0.36 -7.39 9.20
N LYS A 108 -0.90 -6.65 10.16
CA LYS A 108 -0.51 -6.71 11.58
C LYS A 108 -1.57 -7.47 12.38
N PRO A 109 -1.38 -8.77 12.69
CA PRO A 109 -2.34 -9.51 13.52
C PRO A 109 -2.34 -9.00 14.97
N PRO A 110 -3.42 -9.24 15.74
CA PRO A 110 -3.45 -8.92 17.17
C PRO A 110 -2.24 -9.51 17.91
N GLY A 111 -1.58 -8.70 18.74
CA GLY A 111 -0.39 -9.10 19.49
C GLY A 111 0.94 -9.08 18.71
N ALA A 112 0.93 -8.74 17.41
CA ALA A 112 2.17 -8.56 16.67
C ALA A 112 2.97 -7.35 17.16
N ARG A 113 4.30 -7.44 17.03
CA ARG A 113 5.24 -6.36 17.40
C ARG A 113 4.95 -5.06 16.66
N SER A 114 5.31 -3.93 17.26
CA SER A 114 5.17 -2.61 16.65
C SER A 114 6.10 -2.42 15.44
N LEU A 115 5.69 -1.54 14.52
CA LEU A 115 6.59 -0.98 13.52
C LEU A 115 7.34 0.20 14.16
N GLY A 116 8.63 0.31 13.88
CA GLY A 116 9.44 1.44 14.37
C GLY A 116 9.06 2.74 13.68
N PHE A 117 9.24 3.88 14.35
CA PHE A 117 9.08 5.19 13.72
C PHE A 117 10.18 5.41 12.68
N HIS A 118 9.80 5.86 11.49
CA HIS A 118 10.72 6.10 10.37
C HIS A 118 10.14 7.13 9.38
N ARG A 119 10.95 7.50 8.39
CA ARG A 119 10.53 8.18 7.16
C ARG A 119 10.79 7.24 5.99
N ASP A 120 9.82 7.06 5.12
CA ASP A 120 9.91 6.07 4.03
C ASP A 120 11.03 6.40 3.04
N ASN A 121 11.21 7.69 2.73
CA ASN A 121 12.25 8.18 1.83
C ASN A 121 13.67 7.75 2.23
N ALA A 122 13.93 7.52 3.53
CA ALA A 122 15.21 7.05 4.03
C ALA A 122 15.60 5.65 3.53
N TYR A 123 14.63 4.86 3.08
CA TYR A 123 14.84 3.53 2.50
C TYR A 123 14.94 3.54 0.96
N LEU A 124 14.65 4.68 0.33
CA LEU A 124 14.50 4.80 -1.13
C LEU A 124 15.73 5.49 -1.74
N ALA A 125 16.90 4.85 -1.57
CA ALA A 125 18.21 5.39 -2.00
C ALA A 125 18.36 5.59 -3.52
N TRP A 126 17.37 5.17 -4.31
CA TRP A 126 17.33 5.32 -5.76
C TRP A 126 16.69 6.64 -6.24
N TYR A 127 16.16 7.48 -5.34
CA TYR A 127 15.73 8.83 -5.73
C TYR A 127 16.90 9.75 -6.03
N THR A 128 16.73 10.60 -7.05
CA THR A 128 17.72 11.62 -7.43
C THR A 128 17.02 12.98 -7.65
N PRO A 129 17.40 14.05 -6.93
CA PRO A 129 18.35 14.04 -5.81
C PRO A 129 17.84 13.19 -4.65
N THR A 130 18.76 12.68 -3.83
CA THR A 130 18.40 12.13 -2.52
C THR A 130 17.86 13.27 -1.67
N GLU A 131 16.74 13.06 -0.97
CA GLU A 131 16.16 14.05 -0.06
C GLU A 131 16.97 14.25 1.23
#